data_AF-A0A6I2ZRC4-F1
#
_entry.id   AF-A0A6I2ZRC4-F1
#
_cell.length_a   1.000
_cell.length_b   1.000
_cell.length_c   1.000
_cell.angle_alpha   90.00
_cell.angle_beta   90.00
_cell.angle_gamma   90.00
#
_symmetry.space_group_name_H-M   'P 1'
#
loop_
_entity.id
_entity.type
_entity.pdbx_description
1 polymer ?
#
loop_
_entity_poly.entity_id
_entity_poly.type
_entity_poly.pdbx_seq_one_letter_code
_entity_poly.pdbx_strand_id
1 'polypeptide(L)'
;MKIDRSMAAPEDDQTLHANSYAVSYRLLGDSELAGAVSAVAVNRVRQLPEERSGQWLEQLTLFTVQQALQPSALGKDAEAPSLEPSSNARKSDPNASLREALRRRLARATPEEQVAGALLQLCAYPAEFVAGLMGISADEVVALAGIIAPPPGVSYRDLGDPALTGSTRPAAPSRYRRKPHWTTLIAVLLVVLAVLYATQVTGPRPTLTDEGGFGARTQTTIIQDEPAQRFGY
;
A
#
# COMPACT_ATOMS: atom_id res chain seq x y z
N MET A 1 1.05 -24.49 2.52
CA MET A 1 1.02 -24.76 1.06
C MET A 1 2.23 -24.04 0.48
N LYS A 2 3.27 -24.77 0.04
CA LYS A 2 4.48 -24.15 -0.52
C LYS A 2 4.13 -23.76 -1.96
N ILE A 3 4.06 -22.47 -2.25
CA ILE A 3 3.92 -22.00 -3.64
C ILE A 3 5.29 -22.21 -4.28
N ASP A 4 5.32 -23.03 -5.33
CA ASP A 4 6.54 -23.29 -6.08
C ASP A 4 6.98 -22.00 -6.79
N ARG A 5 8.28 -21.67 -6.73
CA ARG A 5 8.81 -20.40 -7.27
C ARG A 5 8.69 -20.33 -8.78
N SER A 6 8.60 -21.50 -9.44
CA SER A 6 8.46 -21.63 -10.88
C SER A 6 7.01 -21.83 -11.29
N MET A 7 6.47 -20.87 -12.02
CA MET A 7 5.22 -21.05 -12.74
C MET A 7 5.57 -21.33 -14.20
N ALA A 8 5.04 -22.42 -14.78
CA ALA A 8 5.26 -22.69 -16.19
C ALA A 8 4.83 -21.47 -17.02
N ALA A 9 5.70 -21.05 -17.94
CA ALA A 9 5.35 -19.98 -18.86
C ALA A 9 4.15 -20.43 -19.71
N PRO A 10 3.13 -19.58 -19.90
CA PRO A 10 2.06 -19.92 -20.82
C PRO A 10 2.64 -20.15 -22.22
N GLU A 11 2.20 -21.24 -22.85
CA GLU A 11 2.56 -21.54 -24.23
C GLU A 11 1.96 -20.46 -25.16
N ASP A 12 0.78 -19.97 -24.82
CA ASP A 12 0.08 -18.92 -25.56
C ASP A 12 0.55 -17.49 -25.22
N ASP A 13 0.87 -16.72 -26.26
CA ASP A 13 1.21 -15.30 -26.18
C ASP A 13 0.05 -14.44 -25.67
N GLN A 14 -1.20 -14.86 -25.83
CA GLN A 14 -2.38 -14.10 -25.40
C GLN A 14 -2.33 -13.79 -23.89
N THR A 15 -1.88 -14.74 -23.07
CA THR A 15 -1.77 -14.55 -21.62
C THR A 15 -0.65 -13.55 -21.27
N LEU A 16 0.47 -13.60 -21.98
CA LEU A 16 1.58 -12.65 -21.79
C LEU A 16 1.16 -11.24 -22.21
N HIS A 17 0.48 -11.12 -23.34
CA HIS A 17 -0.04 -9.85 -23.83
C HIS A 17 -1.10 -9.28 -22.89
N ALA A 18 -2.07 -10.06 -22.43
CA ALA A 18 -3.11 -9.58 -21.53
C ALA A 18 -2.54 -9.01 -20.22
N ASN A 19 -1.58 -9.70 -19.61
CA ASN A 19 -0.96 -9.25 -18.36
C ASN A 19 -0.10 -7.99 -18.56
N SER A 20 0.76 -7.98 -19.57
CA SER A 20 1.60 -6.80 -19.86
C SER A 20 0.78 -5.59 -20.31
N TYR A 21 -0.23 -5.80 -21.16
CA TYR A 21 -1.15 -4.74 -21.60
C TYR A 21 -1.89 -4.11 -20.42
N ALA A 22 -2.38 -4.93 -19.48
CA ALA A 22 -3.09 -4.43 -18.31
C ALA A 22 -2.21 -3.53 -17.42
N VAL A 23 -0.91 -3.85 -17.28
CA VAL A 23 0.04 -3.01 -16.55
C VAL A 23 0.37 -1.75 -17.35
N SER A 24 0.73 -1.87 -18.63
CA SER A 24 1.12 -0.73 -19.46
C SER A 24 -0.02 0.26 -19.63
N TYR A 25 -1.26 -0.20 -19.84
CA TYR A 25 -2.42 0.69 -19.91
C TYR A 25 -2.66 1.42 -18.59
N ARG A 26 -2.48 0.78 -17.43
CA ARG A 26 -2.59 1.45 -16.11
C ARG A 26 -1.52 2.52 -15.90
N LEU A 27 -0.38 2.42 -16.57
CA LEU A 27 0.69 3.43 -16.50
C LEU A 27 0.53 4.55 -17.53
N LEU A 28 0.02 4.24 -18.72
CA LEU A 28 0.03 5.14 -19.87
C LEU A 28 -1.33 5.75 -20.20
N GLY A 29 -2.43 5.02 -19.98
CA GLY A 29 -3.79 5.46 -20.31
C GLY A 29 -4.09 5.50 -21.81
N ASP A 30 -3.19 4.98 -22.65
CA ASP A 30 -3.29 4.93 -24.10
C ASP A 30 -3.17 3.48 -24.57
N SER A 31 -4.17 3.00 -25.32
CA SER A 31 -4.24 1.62 -25.82
C SER A 31 -3.16 1.29 -26.85
N GLU A 32 -2.80 2.23 -27.72
CA GLU A 32 -1.78 2.03 -28.75
C GLU A 32 -0.39 1.93 -28.09
N LEU A 33 -0.08 2.86 -27.19
CA LEU A 33 1.19 2.84 -26.44
C LEU A 33 1.26 1.63 -25.51
N ALA A 34 0.15 1.27 -24.85
CA ALA A 34 0.08 0.07 -24.02
C ALA A 34 0.33 -1.21 -24.82
N GLY A 35 -0.23 -1.31 -26.03
CA GLY A 35 -0.01 -2.41 -26.96
C GLY A 35 1.44 -2.51 -27.42
N ALA A 36 2.06 -1.38 -27.78
CA ALA A 36 3.47 -1.35 -28.19
C ALA A 36 4.40 -1.78 -27.04
N VAL A 37 4.19 -1.27 -25.83
CA VAL A 37 4.96 -1.66 -24.64
C VAL A 37 4.76 -3.14 -24.33
N SER A 38 3.53 -3.64 -24.40
CA SER A 38 3.20 -5.05 -24.21
C SER A 38 3.99 -5.94 -25.17
N ALA A 39 3.96 -5.63 -26.47
CA ALA A 39 4.67 -6.42 -27.48
C ALA A 39 6.18 -6.51 -27.23
N VAL A 40 6.81 -5.39 -26.84
CA VAL A 40 8.24 -5.39 -26.49
C VAL A 40 8.53 -6.25 -25.25
N ALA A 41 7.71 -6.12 -24.21
CA ALA A 41 7.88 -6.90 -22.98
C ALA A 41 7.71 -8.41 -23.22
N VAL A 42 6.68 -8.80 -23.97
CA VAL A 42 6.45 -10.21 -24.34
C VAL A 42 7.62 -10.78 -25.11
N ASN A 43 8.13 -10.05 -26.12
CA ASN A 43 9.29 -10.49 -26.89
C ASN A 43 10.54 -10.68 -26.01
N ARG A 44 10.80 -9.79 -25.05
CA ARG A 44 11.91 -9.95 -24.10
C ARG A 44 11.74 -11.18 -23.19
N VAL A 45 10.53 -11.49 -22.75
CA VAL A 45 10.27 -12.71 -21.96
C VAL A 45 10.51 -13.97 -22.78
N ARG A 46 10.12 -13.99 -24.06
CA ARG A 46 10.38 -15.13 -24.96
C ARG A 46 11.86 -15.36 -25.25
N GLN A 47 12.70 -14.34 -25.06
CA GLN A 47 14.16 -14.43 -25.20
C GLN A 47 14.86 -14.83 -23.90
N LEU A 48 14.14 -15.08 -22.81
CA LEU A 48 14.74 -15.52 -21.56
C LEU A 48 15.34 -16.93 -21.70
N PRO A 49 16.47 -17.20 -21.04
CA PRO A 49 17.00 -18.56 -20.89
C PRO A 49 15.97 -19.48 -20.23
N GLU A 50 16.02 -20.77 -20.57
CA GLU A 50 15.08 -21.78 -20.05
C GLU A 50 15.09 -21.83 -18.52
N GLU A 51 16.25 -21.60 -17.86
CA GLU A 51 16.34 -21.58 -16.40
C GLU A 51 15.55 -20.45 -15.74
N ARG A 52 15.21 -19.40 -16.50
CA ARG A 52 14.41 -18.25 -16.04
C ARG A 52 12.97 -18.27 -16.53
N SER A 53 12.60 -19.26 -17.34
CA SER A 53 11.23 -19.40 -17.87
C SER A 53 10.18 -19.55 -16.76
N GLY A 54 10.54 -20.17 -15.63
CA GLY A 54 9.69 -20.28 -14.44
C GLY A 54 9.38 -18.95 -13.74
N GLN A 55 10.13 -17.89 -14.03
CA GLN A 55 9.97 -16.55 -13.45
C GLN A 55 9.32 -15.57 -14.45
N TRP A 56 8.64 -16.09 -15.47
CA TRP A 56 8.14 -15.28 -16.58
C TRP A 56 7.27 -14.11 -16.13
N LEU A 57 6.44 -14.27 -15.09
CA LEU A 57 5.51 -13.23 -14.65
C LEU A 57 6.24 -12.07 -13.96
N GLU A 58 7.27 -12.37 -13.17
CA GLU A 58 8.16 -11.38 -12.57
C GLU A 58 8.90 -10.60 -13.66
N GLN A 59 9.51 -11.32 -14.61
CA GLN A 59 10.28 -10.70 -15.70
C GLN A 59 9.39 -9.91 -16.66
N LEU A 60 8.20 -10.43 -16.99
CA LEU A 60 7.21 -9.73 -17.81
C LEU A 60 6.81 -8.41 -17.16
N THR A 61 6.53 -8.45 -15.86
CA THR A 61 6.14 -7.26 -15.09
C THR A 61 7.26 -6.24 -15.08
N LEU A 62 8.49 -6.66 -14.78
CA LEU A 62 9.65 -5.79 -14.76
C LEU A 62 9.90 -5.13 -16.14
N PHE A 63 9.94 -5.93 -17.21
CA PHE A 63 10.14 -5.41 -18.56
C PHE A 63 9.02 -4.46 -18.99
N THR A 64 7.77 -4.76 -18.63
CA THR A 64 6.62 -3.91 -18.94
C THR A 64 6.73 -2.56 -18.23
N VAL A 65 7.04 -2.56 -16.93
CA VAL A 65 7.22 -1.33 -16.14
C VAL A 65 8.37 -0.51 -16.70
N GLN A 66 9.55 -1.12 -16.87
CA GLN A 66 10.73 -0.41 -17.37
C GLN A 66 10.51 0.17 -18.77
N GLN A 67 9.82 -0.56 -19.65
CA GLN A 67 9.52 -0.09 -20.99
C GLN A 67 8.49 1.04 -20.97
N ALA A 68 7.47 0.98 -20.10
CA ALA A 68 6.48 2.05 -19.94
C ALA A 68 7.06 3.35 -19.34
N LEU A 69 8.19 3.26 -18.64
CA LEU A 69 8.88 4.42 -18.06
C LEU A 69 9.83 5.11 -19.05
N GLN A 70 10.08 4.53 -20.22
CA GLN A 70 10.95 5.14 -21.22
C GLN A 70 10.27 6.38 -21.84
N PRO A 71 11.03 7.46 -22.16
CA PRO A 71 10.49 8.64 -22.82
C PRO A 71 9.75 8.32 -24.13
N SER A 72 10.24 7.34 -24.88
CA SER A 72 9.62 6.85 -26.12
C SER A 72 8.21 6.27 -25.91
N ALA A 73 7.90 5.76 -24.72
CA ALA A 73 6.59 5.22 -24.38
C ALA A 73 5.59 6.29 -23.91
N LEU A 74 6.04 7.53 -23.67
CA LEU A 74 5.21 8.64 -23.16
C LEU A 74 4.60 9.51 -24.27
N GLY A 75 4.94 9.24 -25.54
CA GLY A 75 4.48 10.01 -26.68
C GLY A 75 5.14 11.40 -26.78
N LYS A 76 4.96 12.06 -27.92
CA LYS A 76 5.61 13.35 -28.24
C LYS A 76 5.14 14.52 -27.36
N ASP A 77 4.01 14.37 -26.67
CA ASP A 77 3.38 15.44 -25.89
C ASP A 77 3.95 15.56 -24.46
N ALA A 78 4.77 14.61 -24.00
CA ALA A 78 5.36 14.63 -22.67
C ALA A 78 6.53 15.63 -22.51
N GLU A 79 7.06 16.17 -23.61
CA GLU A 79 8.29 16.97 -23.63
C GLU A 79 8.05 18.49 -23.76
N ALA A 80 6.81 18.95 -23.94
CA ALA A 80 6.50 20.38 -24.07
C ALA A 80 5.29 20.81 -23.24
N PRO A 81 5.39 21.87 -22.40
CA PRO A 81 4.22 22.53 -21.86
C PRO A 81 3.54 23.30 -23.01
N SER A 82 2.65 22.62 -23.75
CA SER A 82 1.84 23.28 -24.78
C SER A 82 0.87 24.27 -24.12
N LEU A 83 1.07 25.56 -24.40
CA LEU A 83 0.27 26.69 -23.90
C LEU A 83 -1.03 26.93 -24.68
N GLU A 84 -1.39 26.09 -25.66
CA GLU A 84 -2.57 26.27 -26.50
C GLU A 84 -3.50 25.05 -26.37
N PRO A 85 -4.80 25.24 -26.05
CA PRO A 85 -5.76 24.15 -26.07
C PRO A 85 -6.01 23.74 -27.52
N SER A 86 -5.45 22.60 -27.95
CA SER A 86 -5.72 22.10 -29.30
C SER A 86 -7.21 21.77 -29.46
N SER A 87 -7.81 22.23 -30.55
CA SER A 87 -9.23 22.05 -30.88
C SER A 87 -9.63 20.59 -31.16
N ASN A 88 -8.67 19.67 -31.14
CA ASN A 88 -8.86 18.21 -31.18
C ASN A 88 -8.32 17.57 -29.90
N ALA A 89 -8.61 18.16 -28.74
CA ALA A 89 -8.26 17.60 -27.43
C ALA A 89 -8.88 16.21 -27.27
N ARG A 90 -8.12 15.20 -27.69
CA ARG A 90 -8.17 13.81 -27.24
C ARG A 90 -8.50 13.90 -25.75
N LYS A 91 -9.70 13.42 -25.37
CA LYS A 91 -10.27 13.55 -24.01
C LYS A 91 -9.13 13.59 -23.00
N SER A 92 -8.91 14.74 -22.34
CA SER A 92 -7.84 14.85 -21.36
C SER A 92 -8.01 13.70 -20.37
N ASP A 93 -7.08 12.75 -20.32
CA ASP A 93 -7.21 11.59 -19.45
C ASP A 93 -7.45 12.10 -18.02
N PRO A 94 -8.63 11.85 -17.41
CA PRO A 94 -8.95 12.37 -16.09
C PRO A 94 -7.98 11.85 -15.02
N ASN A 95 -7.26 10.76 -15.31
CA ASN A 95 -6.27 10.15 -14.43
C ASN A 95 -4.82 10.48 -14.81
N ALA A 96 -4.57 11.41 -15.75
CA ALA A 96 -3.22 11.72 -16.24
C ALA A 96 -2.25 12.10 -15.10
N SER A 97 -2.70 12.92 -14.14
CA SER A 97 -1.88 13.33 -12.99
C SER A 97 -1.57 12.17 -12.03
N LEU A 98 -2.52 11.26 -11.85
CA LEU A 98 -2.37 10.06 -11.02
C LEU A 98 -1.38 9.08 -11.67
N ARG A 99 -1.49 8.86 -12.99
CA ARG A 99 -0.56 8.03 -13.77
C ARG A 99 0.86 8.62 -13.77
N GLU A 100 0.99 9.93 -13.92
CA GLU A 100 2.28 10.63 -13.84
C GLU A 100 2.91 10.51 -12.45
N ALA A 101 2.13 10.65 -11.37
CA ALA A 101 2.63 10.42 -10.02
C ALA A 101 3.07 8.96 -9.79
N LEU A 102 2.30 8.00 -10.30
CA LEU A 102 2.62 6.57 -10.24
C LEU A 102 3.91 6.25 -11.00
N ARG A 103 4.06 6.75 -12.24
CA ARG A 103 5.28 6.58 -13.05
C ARG A 103 6.50 7.18 -12.36
N ARG A 104 6.40 8.38 -11.77
CA ARG A 104 7.50 8.99 -11.01
C ARG A 104 7.92 8.18 -9.78
N ARG A 105 6.97 7.55 -9.08
CA ARG A 105 7.29 6.66 -7.95
C ARG A 105 7.99 5.40 -8.44
N LEU A 106 7.47 4.76 -9.48
CA LEU A 106 8.07 3.56 -10.08
C LEU A 106 9.48 3.82 -10.64
N ALA A 107 9.71 4.98 -11.26
CA ALA A 107 11.02 5.36 -11.78
C ALA A 107 12.10 5.52 -10.69
N ARG A 108 11.69 5.76 -9.43
CA ARG A 108 12.59 5.85 -8.28
C ARG A 108 12.72 4.52 -7.52
N ALA A 109 11.82 3.58 -7.79
CA ALA A 109 11.75 2.30 -7.11
C ALA A 109 12.80 1.33 -7.65
N THR A 110 13.30 0.44 -6.78
CA THR A 110 14.16 -0.67 -7.17
C THR A 110 13.42 -1.67 -8.07
N PRO A 111 14.10 -2.53 -8.83
CA PRO A 111 13.43 -3.55 -9.64
C PRO A 111 12.47 -4.45 -8.84
N GLU A 112 12.85 -4.83 -7.61
CA GLU A 112 12.01 -5.66 -6.73
C GLU A 112 10.75 -4.90 -6.28
N GLU A 113 10.91 -3.63 -5.91
CA GLU A 113 9.79 -2.75 -5.56
C GLU A 113 8.86 -2.51 -6.75
N GLN A 114 9.40 -2.36 -7.96
CA GLN A 114 8.62 -2.23 -9.20
C GLN A 114 7.77 -3.48 -9.45
N VAL A 115 8.36 -4.67 -9.30
CA VAL A 115 7.64 -5.94 -9.46
C VAL A 115 6.58 -6.12 -8.37
N ALA A 116 6.95 -6.02 -7.10
CA ALA A 116 6.04 -6.20 -5.97
C ALA A 116 4.89 -5.19 -6.04
N GLY A 117 5.21 -3.92 -6.30
CA GLY A 117 4.23 -2.86 -6.50
C GLY A 117 3.29 -3.16 -7.65
N ALA A 118 3.81 -3.47 -8.84
CA ALA A 118 2.98 -3.71 -10.00
C ALA A 118 2.05 -4.93 -9.80
N LEU A 119 2.58 -6.04 -9.31
CA LEU A 119 1.79 -7.25 -9.08
C LEU A 119 0.72 -7.06 -7.99
N LEU A 120 1.09 -6.44 -6.86
CA LEU A 120 0.17 -6.25 -5.74
C LEU A 120 -0.83 -5.12 -5.99
N GLN A 121 -0.37 -3.95 -6.43
CA GLN A 121 -1.20 -2.73 -6.50
C GLN A 121 -1.86 -2.53 -7.87
N LEU A 122 -1.19 -2.85 -8.99
CA LEU A 122 -1.75 -2.67 -10.33
C LEU A 122 -2.56 -3.89 -10.77
N CYS A 123 -2.02 -5.08 -10.55
CA CYS A 123 -2.66 -6.33 -10.96
C CYS A 123 -3.59 -6.91 -9.88
N ALA A 124 -3.50 -6.44 -8.62
CA ALA A 124 -4.29 -6.93 -7.50
C ALA A 124 -4.10 -8.44 -7.23
N TYR A 125 -2.90 -8.98 -7.47
CA TYR A 125 -2.58 -10.33 -7.04
C TYR A 125 -2.50 -10.41 -5.50
N PRO A 126 -2.91 -11.54 -4.89
CA PRO A 126 -2.75 -11.72 -3.45
C PRO A 126 -1.29 -11.63 -3.02
N ALA A 127 -1.01 -11.01 -1.86
CA ALA A 127 0.35 -10.86 -1.34
C ALA A 127 1.07 -12.21 -1.19
N GLU A 128 0.36 -13.25 -0.74
CA GLU A 128 0.90 -14.61 -0.62
C GLU A 128 1.33 -15.20 -1.98
N PHE A 129 0.58 -14.91 -3.04
CA PHE A 129 0.93 -15.36 -4.38
C PHE A 129 2.21 -14.66 -4.87
N VAL A 130 2.27 -13.34 -4.70
CA VAL A 130 3.45 -12.55 -5.08
C VAL A 130 4.67 -12.95 -4.24
N ALA A 131 4.48 -13.27 -2.96
CA ALA A 131 5.52 -13.77 -2.07
C ALA A 131 6.09 -15.10 -2.57
N GLY A 132 5.22 -16.03 -2.97
CA GLY A 132 5.61 -17.29 -3.61
C GLY A 132 6.40 -17.10 -4.91
N LEU A 133 5.98 -16.14 -5.75
CA LEU A 133 6.66 -15.80 -7.00
C LEU A 133 8.07 -15.26 -6.76
N MET A 134 8.18 -14.27 -5.86
CA MET A 134 9.44 -13.56 -5.60
C MET A 134 10.38 -14.35 -4.67
N GLY A 135 9.86 -15.34 -3.93
CA GLY A 135 10.64 -16.14 -2.98
C GLY A 135 10.94 -15.40 -1.66
N ILE A 136 10.06 -14.48 -1.26
CA ILE A 136 10.17 -13.64 -0.05
C ILE A 136 8.89 -13.79 0.80
N SER A 137 8.82 -13.11 1.96
CA SER A 137 7.62 -13.15 2.81
C SER A 137 6.51 -12.21 2.30
N ALA A 138 5.26 -12.51 2.64
CA ALA A 138 4.13 -11.65 2.27
C ALA A 138 4.22 -10.24 2.91
N ASP A 139 4.73 -10.14 4.14
CA ASP A 139 4.97 -8.85 4.80
C ASP A 139 6.03 -8.03 4.07
N GLU A 140 7.08 -8.69 3.57
CA GLU A 140 8.12 -8.06 2.76
C GLU A 140 7.59 -7.59 1.40
N VAL A 141 6.72 -8.38 0.74
CA VAL A 141 6.01 -7.93 -0.46
C VAL A 141 5.19 -6.67 -0.20
N VAL A 142 4.45 -6.62 0.92
CA VAL A 142 3.63 -5.45 1.28
C VAL A 142 4.53 -4.24 1.54
N ALA A 143 5.67 -4.44 2.22
CA ALA A 143 6.65 -3.39 2.46
C ALA A 143 7.22 -2.83 1.14
N LEU A 144 7.69 -3.70 0.24
CA LEU A 144 8.23 -3.32 -1.07
C LEU A 144 7.17 -2.63 -1.94
N ALA A 145 5.95 -3.17 -2.00
CA ALA A 145 4.85 -2.59 -2.76
C ALA A 145 4.35 -1.25 -2.19
N GLY A 146 4.70 -0.93 -0.94
CA GLY A 146 4.34 0.31 -0.26
C GLY A 146 4.83 1.57 -0.97
N ILE A 147 5.92 1.49 -1.75
CA ILE A 147 6.47 2.63 -2.50
C ILE A 147 5.47 3.25 -3.48
N ILE A 148 4.56 2.42 -4.00
CA ILE A 148 3.49 2.84 -4.90
C ILE A 148 2.12 2.57 -4.28
N ALA A 149 1.98 2.60 -2.96
CA ALA A 149 0.67 2.47 -2.34
C ALA A 149 -0.32 3.50 -2.93
N PRO A 150 -1.53 3.06 -3.31
CA PRO A 150 -2.51 3.96 -3.89
C PRO A 150 -2.94 5.02 -2.87
N PRO A 151 -3.25 6.25 -3.30
CA PRO A 151 -3.85 7.25 -2.42
C PRO A 151 -5.15 6.74 -1.79
N PRO A 152 -5.54 7.24 -0.60
CA PRO A 152 -6.79 6.85 0.04
C PRO A 152 -8.00 7.01 -0.89
N GLY A 153 -8.79 5.94 -1.03
CA GLY A 153 -9.98 5.94 -1.90
C GLY A 153 -9.71 5.72 -3.39
N VAL A 154 -8.45 5.50 -3.79
CA VAL A 154 -8.05 5.17 -5.16
C VAL A 154 -7.72 3.69 -5.27
N SER A 155 -8.15 3.06 -6.36
CA SER A 155 -7.71 1.73 -6.77
C SER A 155 -7.06 1.84 -8.14
N TYR A 156 -5.82 1.40 -8.29
CA TYR A 156 -5.18 1.40 -9.61
C TYR A 156 -5.79 0.39 -10.57
N ARG A 157 -6.60 -0.55 -10.09
CA ARG A 157 -7.41 -1.41 -10.95
C ARG A 157 -8.36 -0.61 -11.82
N ASP A 158 -8.88 0.50 -11.30
CA ASP A 158 -9.83 1.39 -11.98
C ASP A 158 -9.17 2.22 -13.10
N LEU A 159 -7.83 2.17 -13.20
CA LEU A 159 -7.06 2.75 -14.30
C LEU A 159 -6.97 1.84 -15.53
N GLY A 160 -7.58 0.65 -15.48
CA GLY A 160 -7.59 -0.31 -16.57
C GLY A 160 -8.35 0.19 -17.81
N ASP A 161 -8.16 -0.52 -18.91
CA ASP A 161 -8.80 -0.18 -20.18
C ASP A 161 -10.33 -0.34 -20.08
N PRO A 162 -11.11 0.75 -20.25
CA PRO A 162 -12.57 0.68 -20.20
C PRO A 162 -13.15 -0.22 -21.30
N ALA A 163 -12.46 -0.37 -22.44
CA ALA A 163 -12.89 -1.25 -23.53
C ALA A 163 -12.80 -2.73 -23.14
N LEU A 164 -11.82 -3.10 -22.32
CA LEU A 164 -11.62 -4.48 -21.84
C LEU A 164 -12.39 -4.78 -20.55
N THR A 165 -12.67 -3.76 -19.75
CA THR A 165 -13.38 -3.90 -18.46
C THR A 165 -14.88 -3.65 -18.57
N GLY A 166 -15.36 -3.22 -19.75
CA GLY A 166 -16.78 -2.90 -20.00
C GLY A 166 -17.27 -1.66 -19.24
N SER A 167 -16.39 -0.90 -18.60
CA SER A 167 -16.77 0.30 -17.85
C SER A 167 -16.88 1.51 -18.78
N THR A 168 -18.09 1.82 -19.25
CA THR A 168 -18.39 3.09 -19.94
C THR A 168 -18.47 4.29 -19.00
N ARG A 169 -18.04 4.15 -17.74
CA ARG A 169 -18.24 5.19 -16.73
C ARG A 169 -17.18 6.29 -16.92
N PRO A 170 -17.56 7.55 -17.21
CA PRO A 170 -16.63 8.64 -16.95
C PRO A 170 -16.29 8.58 -15.47
N ALA A 171 -15.01 8.62 -15.13
CA ALA A 171 -14.54 8.71 -13.75
C ALA A 171 -15.08 10.00 -13.13
N ALA A 172 -16.34 9.98 -12.67
CA ALA A 172 -16.83 10.96 -11.75
C ALA A 172 -15.92 10.87 -10.51
N PRO A 173 -15.48 12.00 -9.92
CA PRO A 173 -14.69 11.95 -8.71
C PRO A 173 -15.45 11.09 -7.71
N SER A 174 -14.85 9.97 -7.31
CA SER A 174 -15.40 9.08 -6.29
C SER A 174 -15.32 9.81 -4.96
N ARG A 175 -16.18 10.81 -4.76
CA ARG A 175 -16.62 11.19 -3.43
C ARG A 175 -17.45 10.04 -2.90
N TYR A 176 -16.80 8.92 -2.57
CA TYR A 176 -17.27 8.03 -1.53
C TYR A 176 -17.23 8.84 -0.24
N ARG A 177 -18.27 9.66 -0.05
CA ARG A 177 -18.71 10.06 1.27
C ARG A 177 -19.13 8.75 1.92
N ARG A 178 -18.17 8.03 2.53
CA ARG A 178 -18.46 6.98 3.50
C ARG A 178 -19.30 7.68 4.58
N LYS A 179 -20.63 7.63 4.41
CA LYS A 179 -21.53 8.00 5.49
C LYS A 179 -21.17 7.05 6.64
N PRO A 180 -20.90 7.54 7.85
CA PRO A 180 -20.73 6.64 8.99
C PRO A 180 -22.01 5.79 9.08
N HIS A 181 -21.86 4.48 8.92
CA HIS A 181 -22.97 3.57 9.11
C HIS A 181 -23.41 3.74 10.57
N TRP A 182 -24.67 4.13 10.78
CA TRP A 182 -25.22 4.30 12.13
C TRP A 182 -25.04 3.05 12.99
N THR A 183 -24.91 1.88 12.35
CA THR A 183 -24.59 0.61 13.00
C THR A 183 -23.23 0.60 13.69
N THR A 184 -22.20 1.26 13.15
CA THR A 184 -20.89 1.37 13.82
C THR A 184 -20.97 2.30 15.03
N LEU A 185 -21.74 3.39 14.94
CA LEU A 185 -21.98 4.27 16.09
C LEU A 185 -22.78 3.57 17.20
N ILE A 186 -23.79 2.79 16.83
CA ILE A 186 -24.57 1.97 17.78
C ILE A 186 -23.69 0.89 18.41
N ALA A 187 -22.82 0.23 17.64
CA ALA A 187 -21.90 -0.76 18.16
C ALA A 187 -20.90 -0.15 19.15
N VAL A 188 -20.31 1.00 18.83
CA VAL A 188 -19.41 1.73 19.75
C VAL A 188 -20.16 2.18 21.01
N LEU A 189 -21.38 2.70 20.87
CA LEU A 189 -22.21 3.09 22.00
C LEU A 189 -22.51 1.89 22.91
N LEU A 190 -22.86 0.73 22.35
CA LEU A 190 -23.11 -0.50 23.10
C LEU A 190 -21.87 -1.00 23.82
N VAL A 191 -20.69 -0.92 23.20
CA VAL A 191 -19.41 -1.29 23.84
C VAL A 191 -19.11 -0.35 25.01
N VAL A 192 -19.27 0.96 24.82
CA VAL A 192 -19.08 1.94 25.90
C VAL A 192 -20.07 1.70 27.05
N LEU A 193 -21.35 1.44 26.74
CA LEU A 193 -22.35 1.15 27.75
C LEU A 193 -22.04 -0.15 28.50
N ALA A 194 -21.57 -1.19 27.80
CA ALA A 194 -21.17 -2.45 28.41
C ALA A 194 -19.94 -2.28 29.32
N VAL A 195 -18.96 -1.46 28.94
CA VAL A 195 -17.79 -1.13 29.79
C VAL A 195 -18.22 -0.31 31.00
N LEU A 196 -19.10 0.67 30.83
CA LEU A 196 -19.65 1.46 31.95
C LEU A 196 -20.49 0.59 32.90
N TYR A 197 -21.26 -0.35 32.37
CA TYR A 197 -22.01 -1.30 33.18
C TYR A 197 -21.08 -2.27 33.93
N ALA A 198 -20.06 -2.81 33.25
CA ALA A 198 -19.06 -3.68 33.88
C ALA A 198 -18.26 -2.97 34.98
N THR A 199 -17.96 -1.67 34.80
CA THR A 199 -17.27 -0.85 35.81
C THR A 199 -18.16 -0.47 36.99
N GLN A 200 -19.49 -0.49 36.85
CA GLN A 200 -20.41 -0.34 38.00
C GLN A 200 -20.71 -1.66 38.71
N VAL A 201 -20.69 -2.80 38.01
CA VAL A 201 -20.92 -4.14 38.59
C VAL A 201 -19.68 -4.68 39.30
N THR A 202 -18.49 -4.18 38.98
CA THR A 202 -17.30 -4.35 39.81
C THR A 202 -17.31 -3.29 40.91
N GLY A 203 -17.96 -3.62 42.03
CA GLY A 203 -18.03 -2.78 43.22
C GLY A 203 -16.64 -2.36 43.77
N PRO A 204 -16.62 -1.48 44.79
CA PRO A 204 -15.40 -0.88 45.33
C PRO A 204 -14.33 -1.94 45.61
N ARG A 205 -13.13 -1.74 45.08
CA ARG A 205 -11.96 -2.57 45.39
C ARG A 205 -11.84 -2.72 46.91
N PRO A 206 -11.67 -3.94 47.45
CA PRO A 206 -11.25 -4.12 48.82
C PRO A 206 -9.88 -3.45 49.00
N THR A 207 -9.84 -2.41 49.81
CA THR A 207 -8.62 -1.77 50.29
C THR A 207 -7.89 -2.75 51.19
N LEU A 208 -6.78 -3.32 50.70
CA LEU A 208 -5.70 -3.77 51.56
C LEU A 208 -4.96 -2.51 52.07
N THR A 209 -5.54 -1.88 53.09
CA THR A 209 -4.81 -0.99 54.00
C THR A 209 -4.54 -1.77 55.25
N ASP A 210 -3.41 -2.45 55.24
CA ASP A 210 -2.74 -2.97 56.42
C ASP A 210 -2.00 -1.80 57.06
N GLU A 211 -2.75 -0.91 57.72
CA GLU A 211 -2.20 -0.02 58.74
C GLU A 211 -2.85 -0.41 60.06
N GLY A 212 -2.19 -1.35 60.73
CA GLY A 212 -2.43 -1.67 62.13
C GLY A 212 -2.24 -0.41 62.98
N GLY A 213 -3.36 0.13 63.46
CA GLY A 213 -3.38 1.24 64.39
C GLY A 213 -4.28 0.93 65.57
N PHE A 214 -3.80 0.12 66.53
CA PHE A 214 -4.29 0.15 67.92
C PHE A 214 -3.22 -0.40 68.87
N GLY A 215 -2.58 0.49 69.65
CA GLY A 215 -1.71 0.07 70.74
C GLY A 215 -0.70 1.11 71.23
N ALA A 216 -1.18 2.17 71.88
CA ALA A 216 -0.58 2.92 72.98
C ALA A 216 0.95 2.81 73.25
N ARG A 217 1.67 3.96 73.27
CA ARG A 217 2.26 4.55 74.51
C ARG A 217 3.15 5.77 74.26
N THR A 218 2.84 6.84 75.00
CA THR A 218 3.72 7.88 75.62
C THR A 218 4.67 8.69 74.72
N GLN A 219 4.48 10.02 74.63
CA GLN A 219 5.20 11.03 75.45
C GLN A 219 6.72 10.78 75.43
N THR A 220 7.60 11.69 75.00
CA THR A 220 7.73 13.06 75.49
C THR A 220 8.73 13.78 74.59
N THR A 221 8.42 15.00 74.17
CA THR A 221 9.40 15.96 73.65
C THR A 221 10.29 16.36 74.82
N ILE A 222 11.54 15.91 74.85
CA ILE A 222 12.59 16.47 75.71
C ILE A 222 13.73 16.93 74.82
N ILE A 223 13.93 18.24 74.87
CA ILE A 223 15.06 19.00 74.37
C ILE A 223 16.35 18.37 74.89
N GLN A 224 17.31 18.07 74.02
CA GLN A 224 18.70 18.11 74.46
C GLN A 224 19.63 18.53 73.34
N ASP A 225 20.37 19.59 73.67
CA ASP A 225 21.34 20.33 72.89
C ASP A 225 22.48 19.48 72.32
N GLU A 226 22.97 20.00 71.18
CA GLU A 226 24.35 20.03 70.65
C GLU A 226 25.49 19.38 71.44
N PRO A 227 26.57 18.90 70.77
CA PRO A 227 27.59 19.88 70.38
C PRO A 227 28.43 19.54 69.14
N ALA A 228 28.78 20.58 68.37
CA ALA A 228 30.10 20.63 67.75
C ALA A 228 30.63 22.08 67.66
N GLN A 229 31.53 22.37 68.61
CA GLN A 229 32.67 23.28 68.49
C GLN A 229 32.43 24.79 68.58
N ARG A 230 32.87 25.35 69.72
CA ARG A 230 33.77 26.53 69.73
C ARG A 230 34.64 26.56 70.98
N PHE A 231 35.93 26.75 70.74
CA PHE A 231 37.00 26.99 71.70
C PHE A 231 36.77 28.29 72.49
N GLY A 232 37.28 28.31 73.73
CA GLY A 232 37.61 29.52 74.46
C GLY A 232 38.48 29.21 75.68
N TYR A 233 39.72 29.69 75.67
CA TYR A 233 40.23 30.43 76.84
C TYR A 233 39.54 31.78 76.86
#